data_AF-A0A357FAU4-F1
#
_entry.id   AF-A0A357FAU4-F1
#
_cell.length_a   1.000
_cell.length_b   1.000
_cell.length_c   1.000
_cell.angle_alpha   90.00
_cell.angle_beta   90.00
_cell.angle_gamma   90.00
#
_symmetry.space_group_name_H-M   'P 1'
#
loop_
_entity.id
_entity.type
_entity.pdbx_description
1 polymer ?
#
loop_
_entity_poly.entity_id
_entity_poly.type
_entity_poly.pdbx_seq_one_letter_code
_entity_poly.pdbx_strand_id
1 'polypeptide(L)'
;IRELLDVKQFRAQFEGFSTNNYRIKVTKGGVWGQARVKISDDDGRTWSKEQTLRPVTHVFNPDGKLNDQVVLKFSDQEGRLGNVLPRQFDFNSEKSAEFDIDSLGILFPEGIEFVYQPNPEVSYNGSVQKKEALISNGLTIPVNVTAQELLLGEGENGVDTFSLLAAMERALLANDGTAIANRLGELELAQNQILKQQADVGNTIRELYATQAKLENQQFEKERQLSDIQDLDIAEATVDLKVAEANNKLSLNTGARLIQPTLSDFLR
;
A
#
# COMPACT_ATOMS: atom_id res chain seq x y z
N ILE A 1 1.67 -44.20 -38.18
CA ILE A 1 1.95 -42.76 -38.00
C ILE A 1 1.34 -42.40 -36.66
N ARG A 2 2.19 -42.23 -35.65
CA ARG A 2 1.82 -42.04 -34.24
C ARG A 2 1.44 -40.56 -34.06
N GLU A 3 0.28 -40.27 -33.48
CA GLU A 3 -0.07 -38.91 -33.08
C GLU A 3 0.52 -38.65 -31.69
N LEU A 4 1.66 -37.96 -31.66
CA LEU A 4 2.14 -37.30 -30.45
C LEU A 4 1.06 -36.29 -30.03
N LEU A 5 0.57 -36.40 -28.80
CA LEU A 5 -0.37 -35.43 -28.24
C LEU A 5 0.36 -34.09 -28.04
N ASP A 6 -0.06 -33.06 -28.78
CA ASP A 6 0.52 -31.72 -28.69
C ASP A 6 0.21 -31.12 -27.31
N VAL A 7 1.23 -30.58 -26.63
CA VAL A 7 1.10 -29.85 -25.36
C VAL A 7 0.02 -28.76 -25.46
N LYS A 8 -0.19 -28.17 -26.65
CA LYS A 8 -1.23 -27.17 -26.90
C LYS A 8 -2.67 -27.70 -26.76
N GLN A 9 -2.88 -29.01 -26.81
CA GLN A 9 -4.20 -29.63 -26.63
C GLN A 9 -4.63 -29.66 -25.16
N PHE A 10 -3.68 -29.51 -24.22
CA PHE A 10 -3.94 -29.45 -22.80
C PHE A 10 -3.69 -28.04 -22.29
N ARG A 11 -4.62 -27.54 -21.48
CA ARG A 11 -4.49 -26.24 -20.83
C ARG A 11 -3.89 -26.44 -19.46
N ALA A 12 -2.71 -25.88 -19.26
CA ALA A 12 -2.17 -25.68 -17.94
C ALA A 12 -3.03 -24.60 -17.25
N GLN A 13 -3.73 -24.99 -16.19
CA GLN A 13 -4.56 -24.12 -15.38
C GLN A 13 -3.99 -24.10 -13.97
N PHE A 14 -3.69 -22.90 -13.50
CA PHE A 14 -3.40 -22.70 -12.09
C PHE A 14 -4.73 -22.55 -11.35
N GLU A 15 -4.87 -23.30 -10.26
CA GLU A 15 -5.97 -23.13 -9.31
C GLU A 15 -5.42 -22.63 -7.98
N GLY A 16 -6.20 -21.79 -7.32
CA GLY A 16 -5.83 -21.13 -6.07
C GLY A 16 -5.60 -19.63 -6.24
N PHE A 17 -5.36 -18.98 -5.12
CA PHE A 17 -5.14 -17.54 -5.05
C PHE A 17 -3.75 -17.27 -4.49
N SER A 18 -3.05 -16.32 -5.10
CA SER A 18 -1.75 -15.87 -4.64
C SER A 18 -1.47 -14.45 -5.12
N THR A 19 -0.77 -13.69 -4.29
CA THR A 19 -0.22 -12.36 -4.58
C THR A 19 1.12 -12.43 -5.31
N ASN A 20 1.73 -13.62 -5.43
CA ASN A 20 3.05 -13.84 -6.00
C ASN A 20 3.00 -14.29 -7.46
N ASN A 21 4.02 -13.92 -8.22
CA ASN A 21 4.30 -14.46 -9.56
C ASN A 21 5.00 -15.81 -9.42
N TYR A 22 4.39 -16.86 -9.95
CA TYR A 22 5.05 -18.17 -10.01
C TYR A 22 5.53 -18.48 -11.42
N ARG A 23 6.72 -19.09 -11.50
CA ARG A 23 7.22 -19.69 -12.74
C ARG A 23 7.58 -21.14 -12.53
N ILE A 24 7.16 -22.00 -13.44
CA ILE A 24 7.54 -23.41 -13.44
C ILE A 24 8.27 -23.67 -14.75
N LYS A 25 9.56 -23.99 -14.65
CA LYS A 25 10.41 -24.26 -15.81
C LYS A 25 10.70 -25.74 -15.91
N VAL A 26 10.44 -26.32 -17.08
CA VAL A 26 10.84 -27.70 -17.40
C VAL A 26 12.34 -27.71 -17.68
N THR A 27 13.14 -28.22 -16.75
CA THR A 27 14.61 -28.31 -16.87
C THR A 27 15.06 -29.58 -17.58
N LYS A 28 14.23 -30.63 -17.55
CA LYS A 28 14.44 -31.85 -18.32
C LYS A 28 13.12 -32.25 -18.96
N GLY A 29 13.10 -32.30 -20.29
CA GLY A 29 11.92 -32.72 -21.04
C GLY A 29 11.57 -34.19 -20.81
N GLY A 30 10.31 -34.54 -21.01
CA GLY A 30 9.82 -35.90 -20.86
C GLY A 30 8.33 -35.96 -20.60
N VAL A 31 7.82 -37.17 -20.38
CA VAL A 31 6.42 -37.42 -20.01
C VAL A 31 6.19 -37.21 -18.51
N TRP A 32 4.95 -37.32 -18.05
CA TRP A 32 4.62 -37.34 -16.62
C TRP A 32 5.53 -38.30 -15.84
N GLY A 33 5.98 -37.88 -14.65
CA GLY A 33 6.88 -38.70 -13.84
C GLY A 33 8.36 -38.67 -14.26
N GLN A 34 8.64 -38.35 -15.52
CA GLN A 34 10.00 -38.30 -16.07
C GLN A 34 10.51 -36.87 -16.26
N ALA A 35 9.63 -35.95 -16.67
CA ALA A 35 9.94 -34.54 -16.79
C ALA A 35 10.35 -33.96 -15.43
N ARG A 36 11.39 -33.11 -15.44
CA ARG A 36 11.88 -32.40 -14.26
C ARG A 36 11.56 -30.93 -14.39
N VAL A 37 11.11 -30.35 -13.30
CA VAL A 37 10.79 -28.94 -13.19
C VAL A 37 11.48 -28.30 -12.00
N LYS A 38 11.74 -27.01 -12.14
CA LYS A 38 12.02 -26.11 -11.02
C LYS A 38 10.89 -25.09 -10.90
N ILE A 39 10.60 -24.70 -9.68
CA ILE A 39 9.55 -23.73 -9.35
C ILE A 39 10.20 -22.50 -8.77
N SER A 40 9.77 -21.34 -9.22
CA SER A 40 10.10 -20.04 -8.66
C SER A 40 8.83 -19.38 -8.13
N ASP A 41 8.93 -18.80 -6.94
CA ASP A 41 7.91 -18.02 -6.23
C ASP A 41 8.19 -16.51 -6.26
N ASP A 42 9.18 -16.07 -7.03
CA ASP A 42 9.68 -14.69 -7.10
C ASP A 42 9.99 -14.23 -8.53
N ASP A 43 9.18 -14.67 -9.49
CA ASP A 43 9.29 -14.34 -10.92
C ASP A 43 10.63 -14.75 -11.59
N GLY A 44 11.23 -15.84 -11.10
CA GLY A 44 12.43 -16.47 -11.66
C GLY A 44 13.76 -16.03 -11.04
N ARG A 45 13.74 -15.29 -9.93
CA ARG A 45 14.97 -14.84 -9.25
C ARG A 45 15.61 -15.98 -8.45
N THR A 46 14.80 -16.76 -7.75
CA THR A 46 15.20 -17.98 -7.06
C THR A 46 14.42 -19.18 -7.59
N TRP A 47 15.01 -20.37 -7.47
CA TRP A 47 14.45 -21.61 -8.01
C TRP A 47 14.57 -22.73 -6.98
N SER A 48 13.50 -23.51 -6.86
CA SER A 48 13.47 -24.72 -6.05
C SER A 48 14.48 -25.77 -6.54
N LYS A 49 14.72 -26.78 -5.69
CA LYS A 49 15.29 -28.05 -6.12
C LYS A 49 14.46 -28.67 -7.24
N GLU A 50 15.13 -29.44 -8.11
CA GLU A 50 14.44 -30.15 -9.17
C GLU A 50 13.47 -31.16 -8.60
N GLN A 51 12.26 -31.14 -9.13
CA GLN A 51 11.21 -32.07 -8.77
C GLN A 51 10.56 -32.67 -10.00
N THR A 52 9.93 -33.82 -9.80
CA THR A 52 9.17 -34.49 -10.85
C THR A 52 7.89 -33.72 -11.15
N LEU A 53 7.64 -33.44 -12.43
CA LEU A 53 6.37 -32.88 -12.88
C LEU A 53 5.26 -33.94 -12.75
N ARG A 54 4.20 -33.60 -12.00
CA ARG A 54 3.04 -34.45 -11.73
C ARG A 54 1.74 -33.80 -12.22
N PRO A 55 0.69 -34.57 -12.56
CA PRO A 55 -0.58 -34.04 -13.09
C PRO A 55 -1.19 -32.92 -12.23
N VAL A 56 -1.06 -33.04 -10.92
CA VAL A 56 -1.24 -31.93 -9.97
C VAL A 56 0.10 -31.67 -9.31
N THR A 57 0.65 -30.49 -9.54
CA THR A 57 1.91 -30.06 -8.93
C THR A 57 1.63 -28.87 -8.04
N HIS A 58 1.92 -29.00 -6.74
CA HIS A 58 1.91 -27.85 -5.84
C HIS A 58 2.97 -26.86 -6.29
N VAL A 59 2.54 -25.63 -6.53
CA VAL A 59 3.37 -24.52 -6.98
C VAL A 59 3.92 -23.84 -5.73
N PHE A 60 4.89 -24.51 -5.13
CA PHE A 60 5.53 -24.08 -3.90
C PHE A 60 7.03 -24.29 -4.06
N ASN A 61 7.80 -23.26 -3.72
CA ASN A 61 9.24 -23.34 -3.58
C ASN A 61 9.54 -23.76 -2.13
N PRO A 62 9.98 -25.01 -1.86
CA PRO A 62 10.23 -25.48 -0.50
C PRO A 62 11.38 -24.78 0.20
N ASP A 63 12.27 -24.17 -0.58
CA ASP A 63 13.39 -23.38 -0.09
C ASP A 63 13.05 -21.86 -0.09
N GLY A 64 11.80 -21.49 -0.42
CA GLY A 64 11.28 -20.12 -0.52
C GLY A 64 10.21 -19.82 0.56
N LYS A 65 9.14 -19.11 0.18
CA LYS A 65 8.05 -18.72 1.12
C LYS A 65 7.04 -19.84 1.35
N LEU A 66 6.34 -19.80 2.49
CA LEU A 66 5.29 -20.77 2.90
C LEU A 66 4.19 -20.96 1.83
N ASN A 67 3.66 -22.18 1.74
CA ASN A 67 2.77 -22.66 0.66
C ASN A 67 1.43 -21.90 0.59
N ASP A 68 1.18 -21.18 -0.51
CA ASP A 68 -0.11 -20.53 -0.80
C ASP A 68 -1.20 -21.52 -1.29
N GLN A 69 -0.84 -22.80 -1.45
CA GLN A 69 -1.65 -23.89 -2.00
C GLN A 69 -2.06 -23.69 -3.47
N VAL A 70 -1.33 -22.85 -4.22
CA VAL A 70 -1.49 -22.79 -5.67
C VAL A 70 -1.09 -24.13 -6.28
N VAL A 71 -1.94 -24.68 -7.14
CA VAL A 71 -1.67 -25.94 -7.83
C VAL A 71 -1.70 -25.72 -9.32
N LEU A 72 -0.70 -26.25 -10.02
CA LEU A 72 -0.73 -26.39 -11.46
C LEU A 72 -1.46 -27.69 -11.77
N LYS A 73 -2.60 -27.57 -12.45
CA LYS A 73 -3.38 -28.67 -13.00
C LYS A 73 -3.40 -28.58 -14.52
N PHE A 74 -3.62 -29.72 -15.15
CA PHE A 74 -3.70 -29.81 -16.60
C PHE A 74 -5.09 -30.32 -16.95
N SER A 75 -5.84 -29.55 -17.73
CA SER A 75 -7.15 -29.92 -18.25
C SER A 75 -7.09 -30.18 -19.76
N ASP A 76 -8.00 -30.99 -20.30
CA ASP A 76 -8.23 -31.05 -21.75
C ASP A 76 -9.10 -29.86 -22.19
N GLN A 77 -9.43 -29.81 -23.49
CA GLN A 77 -10.32 -28.80 -24.07
C GLN A 77 -11.74 -28.81 -23.47
N GLU A 78 -12.16 -29.91 -22.84
CA GLU A 78 -13.46 -30.07 -22.18
C GLU A 78 -13.41 -29.80 -20.67
N GLY A 79 -12.23 -29.51 -20.11
CA GLY A 79 -12.02 -29.26 -18.69
C GLY A 79 -11.99 -30.51 -17.79
N ARG A 80 -11.88 -31.72 -18.36
CA ARG A 80 -12.20 -32.99 -17.67
C ARG A 80 -11.02 -33.79 -17.15
N LEU A 81 -9.78 -33.38 -17.39
CA LEU A 81 -8.57 -34.08 -16.92
C LEU A 81 -8.27 -33.92 -15.42
N GLY A 82 -9.31 -33.89 -14.59
CA GLY A 82 -9.20 -34.11 -13.16
C GLY A 82 -8.76 -35.55 -12.87
N ASN A 83 -7.44 -35.78 -12.86
CA ASN A 83 -6.76 -36.93 -12.23
C ASN A 83 -7.25 -38.34 -12.58
N VAL A 84 -7.54 -38.64 -13.85
CA VAL A 84 -7.62 -40.04 -14.27
C VAL A 84 -6.23 -40.50 -14.68
N LEU A 85 -5.42 -40.95 -13.71
CA LEU A 85 -4.33 -41.87 -14.04
C LEU A 85 -4.97 -43.11 -14.68
N PRO A 86 -4.50 -43.62 -15.83
CA PRO A 86 -4.95 -44.90 -16.34
C PRO A 86 -4.60 -45.98 -15.30
N ARG A 87 -5.61 -46.44 -14.55
CA ARG A 87 -5.51 -47.54 -13.60
C ARG A 87 -5.29 -48.84 -14.37
N GLN A 88 -4.05 -49.21 -14.64
CA GLN A 88 -3.74 -50.60 -14.94
C GLN A 88 -2.37 -50.99 -14.39
N PHE A 89 -2.38 -51.61 -13.21
CA PHE A 89 -1.33 -52.54 -12.80
C PHE A 89 -2.00 -53.89 -12.62
N ASP A 90 -1.81 -54.77 -13.60
CA ASP A 90 -2.15 -56.18 -13.52
C ASP A 90 -0.89 -56.95 -13.10
N PHE A 91 -0.88 -57.47 -11.87
CA PHE A 91 0.23 -58.23 -11.32
C PHE A 91 0.18 -59.73 -11.67
N ASN A 92 -0.82 -60.18 -12.45
CA ASN A 92 -1.06 -61.60 -12.74
C ASN A 92 -0.92 -61.98 -14.22
N SER A 93 -0.45 -61.09 -15.10
CA SER A 93 -0.19 -61.42 -16.51
C SER A 93 1.20 -62.06 -16.67
N GLU A 94 1.26 -63.33 -17.06
CA GLU A 94 2.51 -64.05 -17.44
C GLU A 94 3.14 -63.53 -18.75
N LYS A 95 2.49 -62.60 -19.46
CA LYS A 95 3.14 -61.85 -20.52
C LYS A 95 3.70 -60.56 -19.95
N SER A 96 5.03 -60.46 -19.95
CA SER A 96 5.71 -59.17 -19.98
C SER A 96 5.26 -58.44 -21.23
N ALA A 97 4.21 -57.62 -21.11
CA ALA A 97 3.93 -56.62 -22.11
C ALA A 97 5.13 -55.69 -22.14
N GLU A 98 5.75 -55.55 -23.31
CA GLU A 98 6.75 -54.53 -23.56
C GLU A 98 6.09 -53.20 -23.21
N PHE A 99 6.55 -52.58 -22.11
CA PHE A 99 6.01 -51.32 -21.62
C PHE A 99 6.40 -50.26 -22.65
N ASP A 100 5.51 -49.97 -23.59
CA ASP A 100 5.75 -48.95 -24.61
C ASP A 100 5.73 -47.58 -23.91
N ILE A 101 6.91 -47.09 -23.54
CA ILE A 101 7.12 -45.75 -22.97
C ILE A 101 6.49 -44.68 -23.88
N ASP A 102 6.32 -44.95 -25.18
CA ASP A 102 5.70 -44.05 -26.14
C ASP A 102 4.15 -43.97 -26.02
N SER A 103 3.54 -44.79 -25.16
CA SER A 103 2.12 -44.68 -24.76
C SER A 103 1.90 -43.78 -23.54
N LEU A 104 2.96 -43.20 -22.98
CA LEU A 104 2.92 -42.36 -21.78
C LEU A 104 2.54 -40.90 -22.09
N GLY A 105 1.27 -40.61 -22.38
CA GLY A 105 0.68 -39.27 -22.18
C GLY A 105 1.39 -38.07 -22.83
N ILE A 106 1.31 -36.91 -22.18
CA ILE A 106 1.77 -35.60 -22.69
C ILE A 106 3.30 -35.51 -22.60
N LEU A 107 3.97 -35.17 -23.72
CA LEU A 107 5.40 -34.88 -23.74
C LEU A 107 5.64 -33.41 -23.41
N PHE A 108 6.42 -33.11 -22.38
CA PHE A 108 6.84 -31.75 -22.02
C PHE A 108 8.23 -31.47 -22.59
N PRO A 109 8.38 -30.59 -23.60
CA PRO A 109 9.68 -30.13 -24.07
C PRO A 109 10.49 -29.44 -22.98
N GLU A 110 11.81 -29.64 -23.02
CA GLU A 110 12.74 -28.88 -22.22
C GLU A 110 12.64 -27.38 -22.54
N GLY A 111 12.69 -26.54 -21.52
CA GLY A 111 12.66 -25.08 -21.66
C GLY A 111 11.27 -24.46 -21.70
N ILE A 112 10.18 -25.25 -21.70
CA ILE A 112 8.83 -24.70 -21.51
C ILE A 112 8.71 -24.08 -20.11
N GLU A 113 8.09 -22.91 -20.04
CA GLU A 113 7.77 -22.21 -18.81
C GLU A 113 6.25 -22.03 -18.67
N PHE A 114 5.71 -22.39 -17.51
CA PHE A 114 4.36 -22.06 -17.10
C PHE A 114 4.43 -20.86 -16.16
N VAL A 115 3.69 -19.80 -16.47
CA VAL A 115 3.70 -18.55 -15.70
C VAL A 115 2.32 -18.35 -15.08
N TYR A 116 2.29 -18.21 -13.76
CA TYR A 116 1.12 -17.77 -13.02
C TYR A 116 1.19 -16.26 -12.83
N GLN A 117 0.11 -15.57 -13.18
CA GLN A 117 -0.07 -14.17 -12.81
C GLN A 117 -0.81 -14.08 -11.49
N PRO A 118 -0.52 -13.07 -10.64
CA PRO A 118 -1.12 -12.96 -9.33
C PRO A 118 -2.63 -12.81 -9.47
N ASN A 119 -3.36 -13.66 -8.77
CA ASN A 119 -4.80 -13.56 -8.62
C ASN A 119 -5.09 -13.63 -7.12
N PRO A 120 -4.94 -12.51 -6.40
CA PRO A 120 -5.19 -12.49 -4.97
C PRO A 120 -6.68 -12.74 -4.72
N GLU A 121 -6.98 -13.47 -3.64
CA GLU A 121 -8.34 -13.82 -3.25
C GLU A 121 -9.16 -12.57 -2.90
N VAL A 122 -8.47 -11.57 -2.34
CA VAL A 122 -9.02 -10.26 -2.02
C VAL A 122 -8.23 -9.21 -2.78
N SER A 123 -8.92 -8.39 -3.56
CA SER A 123 -8.34 -7.23 -4.24
C SER A 123 -8.79 -5.93 -3.57
N TYR A 124 -7.84 -5.03 -3.35
CA TYR A 124 -8.16 -3.69 -2.89
C TYR A 124 -8.53 -2.80 -4.09
N ASN A 125 -9.77 -2.35 -4.13
CA ASN A 125 -10.29 -1.44 -5.15
C ASN A 125 -10.51 -0.03 -4.56
N GLY A 126 -9.48 0.54 -3.96
CA GLY A 126 -9.52 1.89 -3.42
C GLY A 126 -8.33 2.73 -3.83
N SER A 127 -8.28 3.98 -3.36
CA SER A 127 -7.19 4.89 -3.70
C SER A 127 -5.97 4.64 -2.82
N VAL A 128 -4.79 4.84 -3.40
CA VAL A 128 -3.48 4.85 -2.73
C VAL A 128 -3.01 6.28 -2.43
N GLN A 129 -3.84 7.28 -2.74
CA GLN A 129 -3.48 8.69 -2.57
C GLN A 129 -3.73 9.17 -1.14
N LYS A 130 -2.77 9.93 -0.62
CA LYS A 130 -2.93 10.73 0.59
C LYS A 130 -3.56 12.08 0.25
N LYS A 131 -4.43 12.53 1.14
CA LYS A 131 -5.03 13.86 1.16
C LYS A 131 -4.19 14.71 2.09
N GLU A 132 -3.66 15.79 1.55
CA GLU A 132 -2.87 16.77 2.28
C GLU A 132 -3.77 17.95 2.70
N ALA A 133 -3.57 18.46 3.91
CA ALA A 133 -4.21 19.67 4.41
C ALA A 133 -3.16 20.70 4.82
N LEU A 134 -3.36 21.95 4.43
CA LEU A 134 -2.50 23.07 4.82
C LEU A 134 -2.79 23.44 6.28
N ILE A 135 -1.76 23.44 7.13
CA ILE A 135 -1.89 23.72 8.56
C ILE A 135 -1.15 24.99 9.00
N SER A 136 -0.20 25.47 8.21
CA SER A 136 0.50 26.75 8.42
C SER A 136 1.13 27.22 7.12
N ASN A 137 1.77 28.40 7.11
CA ASN A 137 2.37 29.04 5.93
C ASN A 137 3.24 28.08 5.09
N GLY A 138 2.65 27.44 4.09
CA GLY A 138 3.30 26.46 3.21
C GLY A 138 3.54 25.07 3.82
N LEU A 139 3.08 24.80 5.05
CA LEU A 139 3.20 23.49 5.69
C LEU A 139 1.91 22.69 5.50
N THR A 140 2.01 21.54 4.83
CA THR A 140 0.92 20.58 4.67
C THR A 140 1.20 19.30 5.43
N ILE A 141 0.14 18.64 5.89
CA ILE A 141 0.22 17.31 6.49
C ILE A 141 -0.80 16.35 5.86
N PRO A 142 -0.50 15.05 5.80
CA PRO A 142 -1.47 14.05 5.40
C PRO A 142 -2.54 13.89 6.49
N VAL A 143 -3.82 13.88 6.10
CA VAL A 143 -4.96 13.75 7.04
C VAL A 143 -5.65 12.39 6.99
N ASN A 144 -5.18 11.48 6.12
CA ASN A 144 -5.68 10.12 6.04
C ASN A 144 -4.54 9.10 5.95
N VAL A 145 -4.89 7.89 6.33
CA VAL A 145 -4.09 6.68 6.14
C VAL A 145 -4.73 5.86 5.02
N THR A 146 -3.93 5.28 4.15
CA THR A 146 -4.44 4.42 3.07
C THR A 146 -4.57 2.97 3.54
N ALA A 147 -5.46 2.19 2.93
CA ALA A 147 -5.56 0.75 3.23
C ALA A 147 -4.29 -0.01 2.85
N GLN A 148 -3.53 0.49 1.86
CA GLN A 148 -2.26 -0.09 1.47
C GLN A 148 -1.25 -0.06 2.61
N GLU A 149 -1.09 1.10 3.25
CA GLU A 149 -0.18 1.29 4.39
C GLU A 149 -0.66 0.55 5.64
N LEU A 150 -1.98 0.49 5.85
CA LEU A 150 -2.56 -0.08 7.07
C LEU A 150 -2.70 -1.60 7.03
N LEU A 151 -3.11 -2.16 5.89
CA LEU A 151 -3.62 -3.54 5.81
C LEU A 151 -2.95 -4.39 4.74
N LEU A 152 -2.49 -3.81 3.64
CA LEU A 152 -1.86 -4.58 2.55
C LEU A 152 -0.35 -4.71 2.74
N GLY A 153 0.23 -3.89 3.62
CA GLY A 153 1.65 -3.85 3.90
C GLY A 153 2.45 -3.11 2.82
N GLU A 154 3.47 -2.38 3.25
CA GLU A 154 4.43 -1.73 2.36
C GLU A 154 5.86 -2.02 2.84
N GLY A 155 6.75 -2.41 1.92
CA GLY A 155 8.16 -2.71 2.21
C GLY A 155 8.45 -4.16 2.63
N GLU A 156 9.67 -4.39 3.10
CA GLU A 156 10.25 -5.74 3.30
C GLU A 156 9.54 -6.58 4.38
N ASN A 157 8.86 -5.91 5.33
CA ASN A 157 8.11 -6.54 6.43
C ASN A 157 6.59 -6.29 6.35
N GLY A 158 6.08 -5.78 5.23
CA GLY A 158 4.66 -5.54 5.04
C GLY A 158 3.89 -6.86 4.88
N VAL A 159 2.77 -6.99 5.58
CA VAL A 159 1.90 -8.17 5.47
C VAL A 159 0.54 -7.77 4.89
N ASP A 160 0.15 -8.45 3.82
CA ASP A 160 -1.22 -8.40 3.33
C ASP A 160 -2.15 -9.17 4.27
N THR A 161 -2.82 -8.41 5.13
CA THR A 161 -3.70 -8.92 6.19
C THR A 161 -4.86 -9.73 5.63
N PHE A 162 -5.39 -9.36 4.45
CA PHE A 162 -6.52 -10.08 3.87
C PHE A 162 -6.08 -11.45 3.34
N SER A 163 -4.96 -11.48 2.60
CA SER A 163 -4.38 -12.73 2.13
C SER A 163 -3.97 -13.65 3.28
N LEU A 164 -3.42 -13.08 4.37
CA LEU A 164 -3.11 -13.82 5.60
C LEU A 164 -4.36 -14.45 6.21
N LEU A 165 -5.42 -13.67 6.44
CA LEU A 165 -6.65 -14.15 7.08
C LEU A 165 -7.33 -15.24 6.24
N ALA A 166 -7.38 -15.09 4.92
CA ALA A 166 -7.94 -16.09 4.02
C ALA A 166 -7.12 -17.40 4.04
N ALA A 167 -5.79 -17.30 4.10
CA ALA A 167 -4.93 -18.47 4.25
C ALA A 167 -5.10 -19.16 5.61
N MET A 168 -5.30 -18.40 6.70
CA MET A 168 -5.60 -18.95 8.02
C MET A 168 -6.97 -19.62 8.07
N GLU A 169 -8.00 -19.06 7.43
CA GLU A 169 -9.32 -19.67 7.29
C GLU A 169 -9.22 -21.04 6.60
N ARG A 170 -8.49 -21.12 5.47
CA ARG A 170 -8.27 -22.40 4.77
C ARG A 170 -7.56 -23.43 5.66
N ALA A 171 -6.54 -22.99 6.41
CA ALA A 171 -5.83 -23.88 7.33
C ALA A 171 -6.75 -24.40 8.45
N LEU A 172 -7.66 -23.56 8.96
CA LEU A 172 -8.69 -23.96 9.92
C LEU A 172 -9.68 -24.97 9.31
N LEU A 173 -10.19 -24.70 8.10
CA LEU A 173 -11.11 -25.60 7.39
C LEU A 173 -10.48 -26.95 7.05
N ALA A 174 -9.17 -26.97 6.76
CA ALA A 174 -8.40 -28.18 6.50
C ALA A 174 -7.93 -28.90 7.79
N ASN A 175 -8.17 -28.31 8.96
CA ASN A 175 -7.67 -28.79 10.25
C ASN A 175 -6.12 -28.97 10.28
N ASP A 176 -5.39 -28.08 9.60
CA ASP A 176 -3.93 -28.09 9.52
C ASP A 176 -3.32 -27.15 10.56
N GLY A 177 -3.06 -27.69 11.76
CA GLY A 177 -2.45 -26.93 12.85
C GLY A 177 -1.02 -26.44 12.58
N THR A 178 -0.28 -27.10 11.68
CA THR A 178 1.10 -26.68 11.35
C THR A 178 1.08 -25.44 10.47
N ALA A 179 0.18 -25.39 9.48
CA ALA A 179 -0.02 -24.21 8.66
C ALA A 179 -0.47 -23.00 9.49
N ILE A 180 -1.33 -23.19 10.49
CA ILE A 180 -1.74 -22.13 11.42
C ILE A 180 -0.55 -21.63 12.25
N ALA A 181 0.23 -22.54 12.84
CA ALA A 181 1.38 -22.18 13.67
C ALA A 181 2.42 -21.36 12.90
N ASN A 182 2.68 -21.72 11.63
CA ASN A 182 3.62 -21.01 10.77
C ASN A 182 3.18 -19.58 10.43
N ARG A 183 1.87 -19.28 10.45
CA ARG A 183 1.31 -17.97 10.12
C ARG A 183 1.13 -17.04 11.32
N LEU A 184 1.33 -17.54 12.55
CA LEU A 184 1.17 -16.73 13.76
C LEU A 184 2.15 -15.54 13.80
N GLY A 185 3.38 -15.73 13.29
CA GLY A 185 4.36 -14.64 13.16
C GLY A 185 3.93 -13.57 12.15
N GLU A 186 3.31 -13.97 11.04
CA GLU A 186 2.75 -13.02 10.06
C GLU A 186 1.58 -12.22 10.66
N LEU A 187 0.79 -12.84 11.55
CA LEU A 187 -0.28 -12.15 12.27
C LEU A 187 0.24 -11.11 13.26
N GLU A 188 1.34 -11.42 13.95
CA GLU A 188 2.02 -10.45 14.83
C GLU A 188 2.59 -9.27 14.03
N LEU A 189 3.17 -9.53 12.85
CA LEU A 189 3.61 -8.47 11.94
C LEU A 189 2.43 -7.60 11.46
N ALA A 190 1.31 -8.21 11.08
CA ALA A 190 0.10 -7.49 10.68
C ALA A 190 -0.49 -6.67 11.85
N GLN A 191 -0.41 -7.15 13.09
CA GLN A 191 -0.79 -6.33 14.25
C GLN A 191 0.16 -5.15 14.43
N ASN A 192 1.47 -5.38 14.35
CA ASN A 192 2.50 -4.36 14.53
C ASN A 192 2.39 -3.25 13.47
N GLN A 193 2.01 -3.58 12.24
CA GLN A 193 1.83 -2.57 11.19
C GLN A 193 0.67 -1.60 11.51
N ILE A 194 -0.43 -2.11 12.08
CA ILE A 194 -1.56 -1.28 12.54
C ILE A 194 -1.13 -0.41 13.72
N LEU A 195 -0.44 -0.98 14.71
CA LEU A 195 0.05 -0.24 15.88
C LEU A 195 1.02 0.87 15.50
N LYS A 196 1.93 0.60 14.56
CA LYS A 196 2.84 1.61 14.00
C LYS A 196 2.06 2.76 13.37
N GLN A 197 1.08 2.43 12.53
CA GLN A 197 0.27 3.45 11.86
C GLN A 197 -0.58 4.26 12.85
N GLN A 198 -1.06 3.64 13.92
CA GLN A 198 -1.75 4.33 15.02
C GLN A 198 -0.82 5.29 15.77
N ALA A 199 0.43 4.87 16.03
CA ALA A 199 1.44 5.73 16.66
C ALA A 199 1.78 6.93 15.76
N ASP A 200 1.90 6.72 14.45
CA ASP A 200 2.15 7.79 13.47
C ASP A 200 0.99 8.79 13.44
N VAL A 201 -0.26 8.34 13.46
CA VAL A 201 -1.44 9.22 13.60
C VAL A 201 -1.39 10.01 14.92
N GLY A 202 -1.00 9.36 16.02
CA GLY A 202 -0.82 10.04 17.31
C GLY A 202 0.24 11.15 17.26
N ASN A 203 1.34 10.91 16.56
CA ASN A 203 2.38 11.92 16.33
C ASN A 203 1.84 13.11 15.52
N THR A 204 1.08 12.86 14.45
CA THR A 204 0.45 13.91 13.64
C THR A 204 -0.55 14.74 14.47
N ILE A 205 -1.35 14.10 15.33
CA ILE A 205 -2.28 14.80 16.22
C ILE A 205 -1.52 15.72 17.20
N ARG A 206 -0.40 15.25 17.76
CA ARG A 206 0.45 16.06 18.65
C ARG A 206 1.04 17.27 17.90
N GLU A 207 1.49 17.08 16.67
CA GLU A 207 2.01 18.17 15.83
C GLU A 207 0.93 19.20 15.48
N LEU A 208 -0.29 18.74 15.21
CA LEU A 208 -1.45 19.60 15.00
C LEU A 208 -1.75 20.47 16.22
N TYR A 209 -1.80 19.89 17.42
CA TYR A 209 -2.01 20.66 18.65
C TYR A 209 -0.88 21.66 18.92
N ALA A 210 0.38 21.28 18.68
CA ALA A 210 1.51 22.19 18.81
C ALA A 210 1.43 23.36 17.83
N THR A 211 1.02 23.09 16.58
CA THR A 211 0.82 24.10 15.55
C THR A 211 -0.33 25.02 15.91
N GLN A 212 -1.45 24.48 16.41
CA GLN A 212 -2.58 25.26 16.88
C GLN A 212 -2.16 26.24 18.00
N ALA A 213 -1.49 25.75 19.04
CA ALA A 213 -1.03 26.61 20.14
C ALA A 213 -0.06 27.70 19.65
N LYS A 214 0.78 27.40 18.67
CA LYS A 214 1.66 28.41 18.05
C LYS A 214 0.87 29.47 17.28
N LEU A 215 -0.16 29.06 16.52
CA LEU A 215 -1.02 29.98 15.77
C LEU A 215 -1.83 30.89 16.70
N GLU A 216 -2.34 30.37 17.81
CA GLU A 216 -3.05 31.15 18.83
C GLU A 216 -2.14 32.22 19.46
N ASN A 217 -0.90 31.85 19.81
CA ASN A 217 0.09 32.82 20.29
C ASN A 217 0.44 33.87 19.24
N GLN A 218 0.59 33.47 17.98
CA GLN A 218 0.84 34.41 16.88
C GLN A 218 -0.33 35.37 16.67
N GLN A 219 -1.57 34.89 16.81
CA GLN A 219 -2.75 35.73 16.75
C GLN A 219 -2.74 36.78 17.87
N PHE A 220 -2.49 36.36 19.12
CA PHE A 220 -2.40 37.29 20.25
C PHE A 220 -1.32 38.36 20.06
N GLU A 221 -0.12 37.97 19.63
CA GLU A 221 0.96 38.92 19.33
C GLU A 221 0.60 39.88 18.19
N LYS A 222 -0.16 39.42 17.19
CA LYS A 222 -0.63 40.26 16.08
C LYS A 222 -1.72 41.24 16.53
N GLU A 223 -2.65 40.81 17.37
CA GLU A 223 -3.65 41.68 17.98
C GLU A 223 -3.00 42.75 18.85
N ARG A 224 -1.99 42.38 19.64
CA ARG A 224 -1.20 43.35 20.42
C ARG A 224 -0.47 44.35 19.54
N GLN A 225 0.24 43.88 18.50
CA GLN A 225 0.90 44.77 17.53
C GLN A 225 -0.09 45.73 16.88
N LEU A 226 -1.29 45.26 16.53
CA LEU A 226 -2.34 46.10 15.96
C LEU A 226 -2.83 47.15 16.96
N SER A 227 -3.04 46.77 18.23
CA SER A 227 -3.43 47.71 19.30
C SER A 227 -2.36 48.79 19.50
N ASP A 228 -1.08 48.40 19.59
CA ASP A 228 0.03 49.35 19.79
C ASP A 228 0.13 50.36 18.63
N ILE A 229 -0.12 49.91 17.39
CA ILE A 229 -0.17 50.79 16.20
C ILE A 229 -1.39 51.73 16.27
N GLN A 230 -2.57 51.22 16.61
CA GLN A 230 -3.78 52.04 16.72
C GLN A 230 -3.68 53.09 17.83
N ASP A 231 -3.09 52.73 18.97
CA ASP A 231 -2.86 53.66 20.08
C ASP A 231 -1.87 54.77 19.72
N LEU A 232 -0.84 54.45 18.92
CA LEU A 232 0.09 55.44 18.36
C LEU A 232 -0.63 56.45 17.46
N ASP A 233 -1.52 55.98 16.57
CA ASP A 233 -2.30 56.84 15.67
C ASP A 233 -3.23 57.79 16.45
N ILE A 234 -3.85 57.32 17.55
CA ILE A 234 -4.69 58.16 18.43
C ILE A 234 -3.85 59.22 19.14
N ALA A 235 -2.65 58.86 19.60
CA ALA A 235 -1.74 59.81 20.23
C ALA A 235 -1.33 60.92 19.24
N GLU A 236 -1.00 60.58 17.99
CA GLU A 236 -0.68 61.53 16.93
C GLU A 236 -1.87 62.47 16.64
N ALA A 237 -3.07 61.93 16.42
CA ALA A 237 -4.27 62.74 16.18
C ALA A 237 -4.60 63.69 17.35
N THR A 238 -4.34 63.26 18.58
CA THR A 238 -4.53 64.09 19.78
C THR A 238 -3.52 65.25 19.82
N VAL A 239 -2.26 64.99 19.47
CA VAL A 239 -1.22 66.02 19.39
C VAL A 239 -1.59 67.06 18.33
N ASP A 240 -2.00 66.63 17.14
CA ASP A 240 -2.40 67.51 16.05
C ASP A 240 -3.60 68.39 16.43
N LEU A 241 -4.61 67.82 17.09
CA LEU A 241 -5.75 68.58 17.60
C LEU A 241 -5.31 69.64 18.62
N LYS A 242 -4.41 69.29 19.55
CA LYS A 242 -3.91 70.24 20.55
C LYS A 242 -3.11 71.39 19.93
N VAL A 243 -2.33 71.10 18.89
CA VAL A 243 -1.62 72.12 18.11
C VAL A 243 -2.62 73.04 17.40
N ALA A 244 -3.65 72.49 16.77
CA ALA A 244 -4.70 73.28 16.12
C ALA A 244 -5.49 74.15 17.11
N GLU A 245 -5.85 73.63 18.29
CA GLU A 245 -6.49 74.38 19.37
C GLU A 245 -5.59 75.51 19.89
N ALA A 246 -4.30 75.24 20.09
CA ALA A 246 -3.32 76.23 20.54
C ALA A 246 -3.18 77.36 19.51
N ASN A 247 -3.06 77.01 18.22
CA ASN A 247 -3.00 77.97 17.12
C ASN A 247 -4.28 78.82 17.05
N ASN A 248 -5.46 78.20 17.14
CA ASN A 248 -6.73 78.93 17.13
C ASN A 248 -6.84 79.92 18.30
N LYS A 249 -6.51 79.48 19.52
CA LYS A 249 -6.46 80.36 20.71
C LYS A 249 -5.46 81.51 20.54
N LEU A 250 -4.28 81.22 19.97
CA LEU A 250 -3.27 82.24 19.69
C LEU A 250 -3.78 83.26 18.66
N SER A 251 -4.41 82.81 17.57
CA SER A 251 -5.04 83.67 16.56
C SER A 251 -6.16 84.53 17.16
N LEU A 252 -7.05 83.96 17.99
CA LEU A 252 -8.12 84.71 18.67
C LEU A 252 -7.56 85.77 19.64
N ASN A 253 -6.56 85.41 20.46
CA ASN A 253 -5.91 86.37 21.36
C ASN A 253 -5.19 87.49 20.61
N THR A 254 -4.52 87.15 19.50
CA THR A 254 -3.85 88.14 18.64
C THR A 254 -4.88 89.05 17.98
N GLY A 255 -5.99 88.50 17.49
CA GLY A 255 -7.12 89.26 16.95
C GLY A 255 -7.78 90.17 17.98
N ALA A 256 -7.97 89.70 19.21
CA ALA A 256 -8.51 90.50 20.31
C ALA A 256 -7.57 91.66 20.71
N ARG A 257 -6.25 91.47 20.66
CA ARG A 257 -5.25 92.54 20.86
C ARG A 257 -5.21 93.54 19.71
N LEU A 258 -5.45 93.09 18.47
CA LEU A 258 -5.59 93.96 17.29
C LEU A 258 -6.91 94.77 17.32
N ILE A 259 -7.98 94.22 17.87
CA ILE A 259 -9.32 94.84 17.96
C ILE A 259 -9.50 95.67 19.24
N GLN A 260 -8.43 95.93 20.00
CA GLN A 260 -8.48 96.89 21.11
C GLN A 260 -7.93 98.24 20.63
N PRO A 261 -8.77 99.18 20.14
CA PRO A 261 -8.29 100.52 19.83
C PRO A 261 -7.92 101.21 21.15
N THR A 262 -6.64 101.49 21.36
CA THR A 262 -6.27 102.48 22.36
C THR A 262 -6.72 103.84 21.82
N LEU A 263 -7.61 104.52 22.54
CA LEU A 263 -8.15 105.85 22.19
C LEU A 263 -7.09 106.90 21.80
N SER A 264 -5.81 106.65 22.10
CA SER A 264 -4.65 107.45 21.72
C SER A 264 -4.40 107.55 20.20
N ASP A 265 -4.82 106.56 19.41
CA ASP A 265 -4.58 106.55 17.94
C ASP A 265 -5.65 107.34 17.14
N PHE A 266 -6.76 107.73 17.77
CA PHE A 266 -7.82 108.53 17.12
C PHE A 266 -7.61 110.05 17.29
N LEU A 267 -6.53 110.48 17.94
CA LEU A 267 -6.22 111.89 18.25
C LEU A 267 -4.91 112.39 17.61
N ARG A 268 -4.67 112.04 16.34
CA ARG A 268 -3.76 112.79 15.45
C ARG A 268 -4.42 113.04 14.11
#